data_AF-A0A2E2UYH9-F1
#
_entry.id   AF-A0A2E2UYH9-F1
#
_cell.length_a   1.000
_cell.length_b   1.000
_cell.length_c   1.000
_cell.angle_alpha   90.00
_cell.angle_beta   90.00
_cell.angle_gamma   90.00
#
_symmetry.space_group_name_H-M   'P 1'
#
loop_
_entity.id
_entity.type
_entity.pdbx_description
1 polymer ?
#
loop_
_entity_poly.entity_id
_entity_poly.type
_entity_poly.pdbx_seq_one_letter_code
_entity_poly.pdbx_strand_id
1 'polypeptide(L)'
;MSEITEEDVQEAIDRFPFLSAIYYRDEWLVGIIQNVENQFVWMYDINKLKTPNEKKQFLEYGDNWYNTSNTEIPIEMFLGRKFDSFQYCLRGHSRRHIGDDIKGHQVNLSDTFEKRIKKKKIEIITESSS
;
A
#
# COMPACT_ATOMS: atom_id res chain seq x y z
N MET A 1 23.27 11.15 9.11
CA MET A 1 22.02 10.98 8.34
C MET A 1 20.93 11.56 9.21
N SER A 2 20.16 12.51 8.68
CA SER A 2 19.07 13.13 9.43
C SER A 2 18.07 12.03 9.81
N GLU A 3 17.72 11.95 11.09
CA GLU A 3 16.66 11.07 11.57
C GLU A 3 15.33 11.57 10.99
N ILE A 4 14.57 10.70 10.32
CA ILE A 4 13.24 11.05 9.82
C ILE A 4 12.34 11.21 11.03
N THR A 5 11.72 12.37 11.19
CA THR A 5 10.80 12.64 12.30
C THR A 5 9.37 12.26 11.92
N GLU A 6 8.47 12.17 12.91
CA GLU A 6 7.04 11.96 12.65
C GLU A 6 6.43 13.14 11.84
N GLU A 7 6.94 14.37 12.03
CA GLU A 7 6.51 15.55 11.29
C GLU A 7 6.85 15.44 9.79
N ASP A 8 8.07 14.98 9.47
CA ASP A 8 8.49 14.72 8.09
C ASP A 8 7.61 13.65 7.43
N VAL A 9 7.24 12.61 8.19
CA VAL A 9 6.34 11.55 7.73
C VAL A 9 4.96 12.12 7.42
N GLN A 10 4.43 12.96 8.30
CA GLN A 10 3.11 13.57 8.10
C GLN A 10 3.11 14.47 6.85
N GLU A 11 4.12 15.31 6.67
CA GLU A 11 4.24 16.17 5.47
C GLU A 11 4.31 15.32 4.19
N ALA A 12 5.04 14.21 4.22
CA ALA A 12 5.16 13.32 3.07
C ALA A 12 3.81 12.67 2.70
N ILE A 13 3.03 12.24 3.69
CA ILE A 13 1.71 11.64 3.48
C ILE A 13 0.70 12.69 2.99
N ASP A 14 0.73 13.91 3.55
CA ASP A 14 -0.16 15.00 3.11
C ASP A 14 0.11 15.38 1.66
N ARG A 15 1.38 15.34 1.22
CA ARG A 15 1.77 15.62 -0.16
C ARG A 15 1.51 14.44 -1.11
N PHE A 16 1.66 13.22 -0.63
CA PHE A 16 1.50 11.99 -1.40
C PHE A 16 0.62 11.00 -0.63
N PRO A 17 -0.72 11.10 -0.74
CA PRO A 17 -1.65 10.37 0.11
C PRO A 17 -1.63 8.83 -0.08
N PHE A 18 -0.96 8.36 -1.13
CA PHE A 18 -0.70 6.95 -1.39
C PHE A 18 0.50 6.38 -0.61
N LEU A 19 1.34 7.25 -0.04
CA LEU A 19 2.43 6.84 0.82
C LEU A 19 1.92 6.46 2.21
N SER A 20 2.74 5.64 2.85
CA SER A 20 2.55 5.14 4.19
C SER A 20 3.89 5.11 4.90
N ALA A 21 3.85 5.08 6.22
CA ALA A 21 5.03 4.89 7.03
C ALA A 21 4.78 3.89 8.16
N ILE A 22 5.85 3.18 8.55
CA ILE A 22 5.87 2.32 9.73
C ILE A 22 7.02 2.75 10.62
N TYR A 23 6.80 2.77 11.93
CA TYR A 23 7.88 2.90 12.89
C TYR A 23 8.42 1.51 13.21
N TYR A 24 9.70 1.28 12.95
CA TYR A 24 10.32 -0.04 13.16
C TYR A 24 11.76 0.11 13.61
N ARG A 25 12.10 -0.46 14.77
CA ARG A 25 13.48 -0.43 15.33
C ARG A 25 14.07 0.99 15.40
N ASP A 26 13.30 1.89 15.97
CA ASP A 26 13.73 3.27 16.24
C ASP A 26 13.95 4.11 14.96
N GLU A 27 13.39 3.69 13.83
CA GLU A 27 13.40 4.46 12.58
C GLU A 27 12.03 4.45 11.88
N TRP A 28 11.71 5.56 11.21
CA TRP A 28 10.58 5.65 10.31
C TRP A 28 10.96 5.13 8.92
N LEU A 29 10.25 4.11 8.47
CA LEU A 29 10.33 3.61 7.10
C LEU A 29 9.15 4.17 6.32
N VAL A 30 9.42 4.77 5.16
CA VAL A 30 8.41 5.42 4.31
C VAL A 30 8.32 4.69 2.98
N GLY A 31 7.11 4.52 2.45
CA GLY A 31 6.91 3.73 1.25
C GLY A 31 5.46 3.52 0.89
N ILE A 32 5.19 2.47 0.12
CA ILE A 32 3.82 2.03 -0.19
C ILE A 32 3.57 0.70 0.50
N ILE A 33 2.58 0.64 1.38
CA ILE A 33 2.15 -0.63 1.99
C ILE A 33 1.42 -1.47 0.93
N GLN A 34 1.97 -2.65 0.66
CA GLN A 34 1.37 -3.63 -0.24
C GLN A 34 0.28 -4.43 0.48
N ASN A 35 0.54 -4.85 1.72
CA ASN A 35 -0.41 -5.63 2.51
C ASN A 35 -0.11 -5.50 4.02
N VAL A 36 -1.17 -5.35 4.81
CA VAL A 36 -1.13 -5.43 6.29
C VAL A 36 -1.90 -6.66 6.72
N GLU A 37 -1.25 -7.54 7.47
CA GLU A 37 -1.86 -8.71 8.10
C GLU A 37 -1.54 -8.76 9.59
N ASN A 38 -2.17 -9.70 10.30
CA ASN A 38 -2.01 -9.84 11.76
C ASN A 38 -0.56 -10.10 12.19
N GLN A 39 0.25 -10.77 11.36
CA GLN A 39 1.62 -11.14 11.72
C GLN A 39 2.67 -10.27 11.03
N PHE A 40 2.40 -9.81 9.80
CA PHE A 40 3.38 -9.13 8.96
C PHE A 40 2.79 -7.92 8.26
N VAL A 41 3.64 -6.92 8.03
CA VAL A 41 3.39 -5.76 7.16
C VAL A 41 4.38 -5.83 6.02
N TRP A 42 3.86 -5.78 4.80
CA TRP A 42 4.65 -5.76 3.58
C TRP A 42 4.61 -4.35 2.98
N MET A 43 5.78 -3.72 2.82
CA MET A 43 5.89 -2.40 2.21
C MET A 43 7.05 -2.31 1.23
N TYR A 44 6.87 -1.50 0.19
CA TYR A 44 7.96 -1.08 -0.68
C TYR A 44 8.66 0.13 -0.08
N ASP A 45 9.88 -0.04 0.42
CA ASP A 45 10.68 1.02 1.06
C ASP A 45 11.30 1.96 0.01
N ILE A 46 10.91 3.24 0.04
CA ILE A 46 11.36 4.25 -0.92
C ILE A 46 12.87 4.54 -0.79
N ASN A 47 13.46 4.32 0.39
CA ASN A 47 14.88 4.54 0.63
C ASN A 47 15.77 3.46 -0.02
N LYS A 48 15.18 2.35 -0.47
CA LYS A 48 15.93 1.31 -1.22
C LYS A 48 16.04 1.61 -2.71
N LEU A 49 15.27 2.55 -3.24
CA LEU A 49 15.33 2.94 -4.65
C LEU A 49 16.71 3.53 -4.97
N LYS A 50 17.34 3.02 -6.03
CA LYS A 50 18.76 3.28 -6.30
C LYS A 50 18.98 4.56 -7.09
N THR A 51 18.04 4.89 -7.98
CA THR A 51 18.19 6.01 -8.92
C THR A 51 17.07 7.04 -8.74
N PRO A 52 17.35 8.33 -9.03
CA PRO A 52 16.30 9.36 -9.06
C PRO A 52 15.17 9.03 -10.04
N ASN A 53 15.49 8.37 -11.15
CA ASN A 53 14.50 7.94 -12.14
C ASN A 53 13.57 6.87 -11.57
N GLU A 54 14.10 5.87 -10.88
CA GLU A 54 13.27 4.87 -10.18
C GLU A 54 12.37 5.52 -9.13
N LYS A 55 12.89 6.48 -8.36
CA LYS A 55 12.09 7.23 -7.38
C LYS A 55 10.94 7.99 -8.04
N LYS A 56 11.21 8.65 -9.16
CA LYS A 56 10.18 9.34 -9.94
C LYS A 56 9.10 8.35 -10.42
N GLN A 57 9.51 7.26 -11.07
CA GLN A 57 8.57 6.25 -11.60
C GLN A 57 7.74 5.60 -10.50
N PHE A 58 8.34 5.30 -9.34
CA PHE A 58 7.65 4.75 -8.19
C PHE A 58 6.54 5.70 -7.70
N LEU A 59 6.82 6.99 -7.59
CA LEU A 59 5.83 8.00 -7.20
C LEU A 59 4.73 8.18 -8.25
N GLU A 60 5.08 8.21 -9.54
CA GLU A 60 4.10 8.29 -10.65
C GLU A 60 3.15 7.08 -10.65
N TYR A 61 3.68 5.89 -10.38
CA TYR A 61 2.90 4.66 -10.28
C TYR A 61 2.02 4.62 -9.03
N GLY A 62 2.54 5.09 -7.89
CA GLY A 62 1.75 5.25 -6.66
C GLY A 62 0.58 6.21 -6.84
N ASP A 63 0.83 7.37 -7.42
CA ASP A 63 -0.20 8.38 -7.71
C ASP A 63 -1.25 7.86 -8.69
N ASN A 64 -0.83 7.21 -9.78
CA ASN A 64 -1.75 6.61 -10.73
C ASN A 64 -2.62 5.52 -10.08
N TRP A 65 -2.01 4.63 -9.30
CA TRP A 65 -2.71 3.58 -8.58
C TRP A 65 -3.73 4.15 -7.59
N TYR A 66 -3.35 5.15 -6.80
CA TYR A 66 -4.23 5.74 -5.79
C TYR A 66 -5.43 6.47 -6.39
N ASN A 67 -5.23 7.24 -7.46
CA ASN A 67 -6.31 7.98 -8.11
C ASN A 67 -7.21 7.11 -8.99
N THR A 68 -6.70 5.99 -9.52
CA THR A 68 -7.42 5.18 -10.50
C THR A 68 -8.04 3.92 -9.90
N SER A 69 -7.39 3.33 -8.90
CA SER A 69 -7.95 2.20 -8.19
C SER A 69 -8.93 2.68 -7.12
N ASN A 70 -9.84 1.80 -6.69
CA ASN A 70 -10.63 2.06 -5.48
C ASN A 70 -9.77 1.99 -4.20
N THR A 71 -8.44 1.95 -4.29
CA THR A 71 -7.46 1.84 -3.20
C THR A 71 -7.53 0.56 -2.36
N GLU A 72 -8.43 -0.37 -2.71
CA GLU A 72 -8.60 -1.65 -2.01
C GLU A 72 -7.73 -2.77 -2.57
N ILE A 73 -7.14 -2.57 -3.75
CA ILE A 73 -6.35 -3.59 -4.45
C ILE A 73 -4.88 -3.21 -4.31
N PRO A 74 -3.97 -4.13 -3.94
CA PRO A 74 -2.54 -3.82 -3.87
C PRO A 74 -2.00 -3.26 -5.18
N ILE A 75 -1.06 -2.32 -5.07
CA ILE A 75 -0.42 -1.67 -6.21
C ILE A 75 0.14 -2.65 -7.24
N GLU A 76 0.73 -3.75 -6.78
CA GLU A 76 1.29 -4.81 -7.62
C GLU A 76 0.21 -5.53 -8.43
N MET A 77 -0.99 -5.75 -7.87
CA MET A 77 -2.11 -6.34 -8.59
C MET A 77 -2.72 -5.36 -9.62
N PHE A 78 -2.64 -4.06 -9.36
CA PHE A 78 -3.13 -3.02 -10.26
C PHE A 78 -2.20 -2.78 -11.45
N LEU A 79 -0.89 -2.68 -11.21
CA LEU A 79 0.12 -2.40 -12.24
C LEU A 79 0.69 -3.66 -12.91
N GLY A 80 0.57 -4.81 -12.25
CA GLY A 80 1.12 -6.08 -12.69
C GLY A 80 2.63 -5.98 -12.93
N ARG A 81 3.09 -6.57 -14.03
CA ARG A 81 4.52 -6.64 -14.41
C ARG A 81 5.22 -5.29 -14.52
N LYS A 82 4.49 -4.19 -14.65
CA LYS A 82 5.07 -2.83 -14.69
C LYS A 82 5.73 -2.46 -13.35
N PHE A 83 5.33 -3.12 -12.26
CA PHE A 83 5.85 -2.86 -10.91
C PHE A 83 6.93 -3.85 -10.48
N ASP A 84 7.20 -4.90 -11.28
CA ASP A 84 8.17 -5.96 -10.95
C ASP A 84 9.60 -5.41 -10.71
N SER A 85 9.93 -4.27 -11.35
CA SER A 85 11.22 -3.60 -11.15
C SER A 85 11.44 -3.15 -9.70
N PHE A 86 10.39 -2.99 -8.89
CA PHE A 86 10.48 -2.52 -7.50
C PHE A 86 10.47 -3.65 -6.46
N GLN A 87 10.37 -4.93 -6.87
CA GLN A 87 10.34 -6.09 -5.96
C GLN A 87 11.53 -6.13 -5.00
N TYR A 88 12.70 -5.65 -5.44
CA TYR A 88 13.89 -5.59 -4.60
C TYR A 88 13.75 -4.64 -3.39
N CYS A 89 12.79 -3.71 -3.43
CA CYS A 89 12.47 -2.76 -2.36
C CYS A 89 11.41 -3.30 -1.38
N LEU A 90 10.73 -4.40 -1.72
CA LEU A 90 9.68 -4.98 -0.87
C LEU A 90 10.30 -5.56 0.40
N ARG A 91 9.76 -5.18 1.55
CA ARG A 91 10.22 -5.64 2.87
C ARG A 91 9.04 -6.09 3.71
N GLY A 92 9.23 -7.24 4.35
CA GLY A 92 8.31 -7.78 5.34
C GLY A 92 8.82 -7.44 6.74
N HIS A 93 7.96 -6.81 7.54
CA HIS A 93 8.24 -6.46 8.92
C HIS A 93 7.19 -7.12 9.82
N SER A 94 7.60 -7.59 11.00
CA SER A 94 6.66 -8.22 11.93
C SER A 94 5.75 -7.18 12.57
N ARG A 95 4.43 -7.38 12.44
CA ARG A 95 3.37 -6.48 12.94
C ARG A 95 3.44 -6.26 14.45
N ARG A 96 3.94 -7.25 15.20
CA ARG A 96 4.15 -7.16 16.66
C ARG A 96 5.15 -6.08 17.04
N HIS A 97 6.20 -5.90 16.24
CA HIS A 97 7.25 -4.92 16.52
C HIS A 97 6.91 -3.52 16.05
N ILE A 98 6.00 -3.39 15.09
CA ILE A 98 5.50 -2.10 14.61
C ILE A 98 4.44 -1.55 15.57
N GLY A 99 3.63 -2.41 16.19
CA GLY A 99 2.52 -1.92 17.03
C GLY A 99 1.56 -1.07 16.21
N ASP A 100 0.89 -0.11 16.82
CA ASP A 100 -0.10 0.72 16.12
C ASP A 100 0.50 1.89 15.35
N ASP A 101 1.83 1.93 15.25
CA ASP A 101 2.60 2.98 14.58
C ASP A 101 2.69 2.77 13.06
N ILE A 102 1.52 2.59 12.42
CA ILE A 102 1.34 2.60 10.98
C ILE A 102 0.59 3.88 10.60
N LYS A 103 1.19 4.70 9.74
CA LYS A 103 0.64 5.97 9.26
C LYS A 103 0.36 5.89 7.76
N GLY A 104 -0.64 6.63 7.29
CA GLY A 104 -0.98 6.75 5.87
C GLY A 104 -1.83 5.60 5.33
N HIS A 105 -1.84 5.45 4.01
CA HIS A 105 -2.73 4.51 3.32
C HIS A 105 -2.34 3.05 3.60
N GLN A 106 -3.32 2.16 3.75
CA GLN A 106 -3.10 0.75 4.04
C GLN A 106 -3.99 -0.11 3.14
N VAL A 107 -3.43 -1.22 2.68
CA VAL A 107 -4.16 -2.25 1.95
C VAL A 107 -4.16 -3.51 2.78
N ASN A 108 -5.32 -4.14 2.93
CA ASN A 108 -5.47 -5.44 3.56
C ASN A 108 -6.11 -6.40 2.56
N LEU A 109 -5.35 -7.42 2.14
CA LEU A 109 -5.82 -8.42 1.19
C LEU A 109 -7.10 -9.12 1.66
N SER A 110 -7.23 -9.39 2.97
CA SER A 110 -8.38 -10.08 3.55
C SER A 110 -9.68 -9.32 3.27
N ASP A 111 -9.67 -8.00 3.44
CA ASP A 111 -10.82 -7.12 3.14
C ASP A 111 -11.18 -7.11 1.66
N THR A 112 -10.18 -7.15 0.77
CA THR A 112 -10.36 -7.16 -0.68
C THR A 112 -11.08 -8.43 -1.16
N PHE A 113 -10.84 -9.57 -0.52
CA PHE A 113 -11.47 -10.85 -0.89
C PHE A 113 -12.90 -10.99 -0.35
N GLU A 114 -13.19 -10.53 0.88
CA GLU A 114 -14.53 -10.63 1.46
C GLU A 114 -15.57 -9.79 0.71
N LYS A 115 -15.19 -8.60 0.23
CA LYS A 115 -16.07 -7.74 -0.58
C LYS A 115 -16.41 -8.36 -1.95
N ARG A 116 -15.51 -9.14 -2.55
CA ARG A 116 -15.79 -9.89 -3.80
C ARG A 116 -16.78 -11.03 -3.60
N ILE A 117 -16.83 -11.64 -2.42
CA ILE A 117 -17.79 -12.69 -2.08
C ILE A 117 -19.20 -12.11 -1.93
N LYS A 118 -19.35 -10.93 -1.29
CA LYS A 118 -20.65 -10.27 -1.15
C LYS A 118 -21.26 -9.82 -2.49
N LYS A 119 -20.45 -9.43 -3.48
CA LYS A 119 -20.93 -9.01 -4.82
C LYS A 119 -21.50 -10.16 -5.68
N LYS A 120 -21.25 -11.44 -5.31
CA LYS A 120 -21.83 -12.61 -5.99
C LYS A 120 -23.25 -12.98 -5.55
N LYS A 121 -23.81 -12.32 -4.53
CA LYS A 121 -25.18 -12.57 -4.06
C LYS A 121 -26.16 -11.50 -4.55
N ILE A 122 -26.27 -11.36 -5.87
CA ILE A 122 -27.42 -10.71 -6.49
C ILE A 122 -28.18 -11.85 -7.16
N GLU A 123 -29.10 -12.47 -6.41
CA GLU A 123 -30.08 -13.37 -7.02
C GLU A 123 -30.94 -12.50 -7.96
N ILE A 124 -30.76 -12.71 -9.26
CA ILE A 124 -31.59 -12.12 -10.30
C ILE A 124 -32.98 -12.75 -10.14
N ILE A 125 -33.85 -12.12 -9.35
CA ILE A 125 -35.27 -12.43 -9.36
C ILE A 125 -35.77 -11.91 -10.71
N THR A 126 -35.75 -12.80 -11.71
CA THR A 126 -36.36 -12.51 -13.00
C THR A 126 -37.86 -12.57 -12.77
N GLU A 127 -38.50 -11.40 -12.75
CA GLU A 127 -39.95 -11.27 -12.70
C GLU A 127 -40.49 -12.00 -13.94
N SER A 128 -41.00 -13.21 -13.71
CA SER A 128 -41.66 -14.00 -14.74
C SER A 128 -43.02 -13.37 -14.96
N SER A 129 -43.12 -12.66 -16.08
CA SER A 129 -44.23 -12.69 -17.04
C SER A 129 -45.66 -12.54 -16.52
N SER A 130 -46.29 -11.44 -16.97
CA SER A 130 -47.63 -11.34 -17.60
C SER A 130 -48.88 -11.78 -16.84
#